data_AF-A0A7W5EMQ1-F1
#
_entry.id   AF-A0A7W5EMQ1-F1
#
_cell.length_a   1.000
_cell.length_b   1.000
_cell.length_c   1.000
_cell.angle_alpha   90.00
_cell.angle_beta   90.00
_cell.angle_gamma   90.00
#
_symmetry.space_group_name_H-M   'P 1'
#
loop_
_entity.id
_entity.type
_entity.pdbx_description
1 polymer ?
#
loop_
_entity_poly.entity_id
_entity_poly.type
_entity_poly.pdbx_seq_one_letter_code
_entity_poly.pdbx_strand_id
1 'polypeptide(L)'
;MAKGNHVFNDFDGCLASSFKRLAQELSLEKVLIAATSKGAQNSSDAATIRALFPNSYATLAEIRNHARVAQMHWIQDDQVVVADDPNSMAFGRQSERFKQSVLDWAWGNDDRDNPMTVWRSLVNAGEDASARRNFANGSSLEQAPKSKADRESLCQEVSTFIRGELSKLVGKWLMQLRSDMTMVRAPINGVTPVRVDYEGSRKDWLQRLASAGNIPITD
;
A
#
# COMPACT_ATOMS: atom_id res chain seq x y z
N MET A 1 8.35 18.95 -14.99
CA MET A 1 7.52 19.67 -14.00
C MET A 1 7.85 19.11 -12.64
N ALA A 2 8.16 19.96 -11.66
CA ALA A 2 8.35 19.51 -10.28
C ALA A 2 7.04 18.83 -9.83
N LYS A 3 7.12 17.64 -9.23
CA LYS A 3 5.95 17.03 -8.60
C LYS A 3 5.55 17.91 -7.43
N GLY A 4 4.29 18.31 -7.39
CA GLY A 4 3.71 19.05 -6.28
C GLY A 4 3.63 18.19 -5.03
N ASN A 5 3.43 18.78 -3.85
CA ASN A 5 3.15 17.99 -2.66
C ASN A 5 1.70 17.48 -2.72
N HIS A 6 1.49 16.17 -2.59
CA HIS A 6 0.17 15.58 -2.63
C HIS A 6 -0.61 15.94 -1.36
N VAL A 7 -1.87 16.35 -1.52
CA VAL A 7 -2.74 16.62 -0.36
C VAL A 7 -3.08 15.33 0.39
N PHE A 8 -3.26 14.25 -0.37
CA PHE A 8 -3.52 12.92 0.15
C PHE A 8 -2.45 11.95 -0.31
N ASN A 9 -1.93 11.16 0.61
CA ASN A 9 -0.93 10.15 0.32
C ASN A 9 -1.49 8.96 -0.47
N ASP A 10 -0.59 8.13 -1.00
CA ASP A 10 -0.89 6.99 -1.86
C ASP A 10 -1.46 5.78 -1.09
N PHE A 11 -2.73 5.88 -0.70
CA PHE A 11 -3.45 4.84 0.05
C PHE A 11 -3.63 3.54 -0.75
N ASP A 12 -4.02 3.61 -2.02
CA ASP A 12 -4.23 2.42 -2.85
C ASP A 12 -2.90 1.78 -3.29
N GLY A 13 -1.83 2.56 -3.48
CA GLY A 13 -0.48 2.04 -3.64
C GLY A 13 0.04 1.34 -2.39
N CYS A 14 -0.35 1.79 -1.19
CA CYS A 14 -0.07 1.07 0.06
C CYS A 14 -0.76 -0.31 0.09
N LEU A 15 -2.04 -0.38 -0.31
CA LEU A 15 -2.80 -1.64 -0.41
C LEU A 15 -2.18 -2.58 -1.46
N ALA A 16 -1.88 -2.05 -2.66
CA ALA A 16 -1.27 -2.81 -3.75
C ALA A 16 0.11 -3.34 -3.37
N SER A 17 0.91 -2.54 -2.67
CA SER A 17 2.23 -2.95 -2.15
C SER A 17 2.11 -4.03 -1.08
N SER A 18 1.10 -3.95 -0.21
CA SER A 18 0.82 -4.99 0.79
C SER A 18 0.47 -6.32 0.11
N PHE A 19 -0.39 -6.29 -0.90
CA PHE A 19 -0.75 -7.48 -1.69
C PHE A 19 0.46 -8.04 -2.45
N LYS A 20 1.29 -7.16 -3.05
CA LYS A 20 2.53 -7.58 -3.72
C LYS A 20 3.49 -8.28 -2.76
N ARG A 21 3.65 -7.75 -1.55
CA ARG A 21 4.52 -8.36 -0.52
C ARG A 21 3.99 -9.73 -0.10
N LEU A 22 2.67 -9.90 0.01
CA LEU A 22 2.09 -11.22 0.24
C LEU A 22 2.37 -12.18 -0.93
N ALA A 23 2.22 -11.72 -2.17
CA ALA A 23 2.54 -12.52 -3.34
C ALA A 23 4.03 -12.92 -3.39
N GLN A 24 4.95 -12.07 -2.89
CA GLN A 24 6.36 -12.43 -2.73
C GLN A 24 6.56 -13.60 -1.76
N GLU A 25 5.92 -13.59 -0.58
CA GLU A 25 5.97 -14.70 0.39
C GLU A 25 5.46 -16.03 -0.19
N LEU A 26 4.61 -15.96 -1.21
CA LEU A 26 4.05 -17.11 -1.91
C LEU A 26 4.80 -17.46 -3.20
N SER A 27 5.92 -16.80 -3.49
CA SER A 27 6.67 -16.96 -4.75
C SER A 27 5.87 -16.64 -6.02
N LEU A 28 4.83 -15.80 -5.91
CA LEU A 28 3.94 -15.39 -6.99
C LEU A 28 4.24 -13.98 -7.53
N GLU A 29 5.29 -13.30 -7.06
CA GLU A 29 5.57 -11.90 -7.44
C GLU A 29 5.66 -11.69 -8.95
N LYS A 30 6.41 -12.55 -9.66
CA LYS A 30 6.55 -12.44 -11.11
C LYS A 30 5.22 -12.64 -11.84
N VAL A 31 4.42 -13.60 -11.36
CA VAL A 31 3.07 -13.87 -11.88
C VAL A 31 2.17 -12.65 -11.66
N LEU A 32 2.21 -12.05 -10.47
CA LEU A 32 1.44 -10.85 -10.16
C LEU A 32 1.85 -9.65 -11.04
N ILE A 33 3.15 -9.43 -11.24
CA ILE A 33 3.66 -8.36 -12.11
C ILE A 33 3.17 -8.58 -13.55
N ALA A 34 3.29 -9.81 -14.08
CA ALA A 34 2.82 -10.15 -15.41
C ALA A 34 1.30 -9.96 -15.55
N ALA A 35 0.53 -10.46 -14.58
CA ALA A 35 -0.94 -10.37 -14.51
C ALA A 35 -1.47 -8.93 -14.48
N THR A 36 -0.69 -7.99 -13.94
CA THR A 36 -1.08 -6.58 -13.78
C THR A 36 -0.47 -5.66 -14.85
N SER A 37 0.31 -6.21 -15.78
CA SER A 37 0.88 -5.44 -16.88
C SER A 37 -0.22 -4.97 -17.85
N LYS A 38 0.03 -3.84 -18.53
CA LYS A 38 -0.95 -3.23 -19.44
C LYS A 38 -1.28 -4.21 -20.57
N GLY A 39 -2.56 -4.58 -20.70
CA GLY A 39 -3.03 -5.51 -21.74
C GLY A 39 -3.07 -6.98 -21.31
N ALA A 40 -2.64 -7.32 -20.09
CA ALA A 40 -2.60 -8.70 -19.61
C ALA A 40 -3.93 -9.21 -19.01
N GLN A 41 -5.05 -8.51 -19.19
CA GLN A 41 -6.32 -8.85 -18.53
C GLN A 41 -6.81 -10.28 -18.87
N ASN A 42 -6.43 -10.83 -20.01
CA ASN A 42 -6.80 -12.17 -20.44
C ASN A 42 -5.63 -13.16 -20.43
N SER A 43 -4.50 -12.81 -19.80
CA SER A 43 -3.33 -13.70 -19.72
C SER A 43 -3.57 -14.87 -18.76
N SER A 44 -2.79 -15.94 -18.94
CA SER A 44 -2.74 -17.07 -18.00
C SER A 44 -2.33 -16.65 -16.60
N ASP A 45 -1.46 -15.64 -16.47
CA ASP A 45 -1.03 -15.09 -15.18
C ASP A 45 -2.20 -14.38 -14.49
N ALA A 46 -2.98 -13.59 -15.23
CA ALA A 46 -4.19 -12.95 -14.70
C ALA A 46 -5.24 -13.98 -14.28
N ALA A 47 -5.41 -15.06 -15.04
CA ALA A 47 -6.27 -16.18 -14.66
C ALA A 47 -5.77 -16.88 -13.38
N THR A 48 -4.46 -17.09 -13.26
CA THR A 48 -3.82 -17.69 -12.08
C THR A 48 -4.04 -16.86 -10.83
N ILE A 49 -3.79 -15.53 -10.89
CA ILE A 49 -4.03 -14.63 -9.76
C ILE A 49 -5.52 -14.61 -9.37
N ARG A 50 -6.45 -14.59 -10.33
CA ARG A 50 -7.88 -14.65 -10.04
C ARG A 50 -8.31 -15.99 -9.44
N ALA A 51 -7.68 -17.09 -9.83
CA ALA A 51 -7.99 -18.41 -9.27
C ALA A 51 -7.49 -18.54 -7.82
N LEU A 52 -6.31 -17.98 -7.52
CA LEU A 52 -5.73 -18.00 -6.18
C LEU A 52 -6.39 -16.97 -5.24
N PHE A 53 -6.70 -15.78 -5.76
CA PHE A 53 -7.27 -14.67 -4.97
C PHE A 53 -8.61 -14.19 -5.53
N PRO A 54 -9.63 -15.06 -5.62
CA PRO A 54 -10.87 -14.78 -6.34
C PRO A 54 -11.64 -13.59 -5.78
N ASN A 55 -11.57 -13.35 -4.47
CA ASN A 55 -12.34 -12.29 -3.83
C ASN A 55 -11.49 -11.05 -3.55
N SER A 56 -10.31 -11.24 -2.97
CA SER A 56 -9.45 -10.16 -2.52
C SER A 56 -8.80 -9.40 -3.68
N TYR A 57 -8.42 -10.08 -4.77
CA TYR A 57 -7.89 -9.40 -5.95
C TYR A 57 -8.97 -8.56 -6.66
N ALA A 58 -10.20 -9.08 -6.74
CA ALA A 58 -11.33 -8.35 -7.32
C ALA A 58 -11.62 -7.06 -6.54
N THR A 59 -11.66 -7.13 -5.21
CA THR A 59 -11.89 -5.94 -4.36
C THR A 59 -10.70 -4.97 -4.38
N LEU A 60 -9.45 -5.46 -4.47
CA LEU A 60 -8.30 -4.59 -4.66
C LEU A 60 -8.39 -3.83 -6.00
N ALA A 61 -8.81 -4.51 -7.07
CA ALA A 61 -9.05 -3.88 -8.36
C ALA A 61 -10.22 -2.88 -8.31
N GLU A 62 -11.30 -3.18 -7.59
CA GLU A 62 -12.42 -2.27 -7.32
C GLU A 62 -11.91 -0.97 -6.67
N ILE A 63 -11.13 -1.08 -5.58
CA ILE A 63 -10.55 0.07 -4.87
C ILE A 63 -9.69 0.91 -5.82
N ARG A 64 -8.76 0.28 -6.55
CA ARG A 64 -7.80 1.00 -7.43
C ARG A 64 -8.47 1.69 -8.61
N ASN A 65 -9.60 1.17 -9.08
CA ASN A 65 -10.37 1.76 -10.17
C ASN A 65 -11.45 2.72 -9.67
N HIS A 66 -11.56 2.93 -8.36
CA HIS A 66 -12.58 3.80 -7.80
C HIS A 66 -12.37 5.26 -8.24
N ALA A 67 -13.44 5.94 -8.69
CA ALA A 67 -13.32 7.30 -9.24
C ALA A 67 -12.71 8.31 -8.24
N ARG A 68 -13.02 8.16 -6.95
CA ARG A 68 -12.44 9.01 -5.89
C ARG A 68 -10.93 8.75 -5.65
N VAL A 69 -10.42 7.56 -5.97
CA VAL A 69 -8.97 7.28 -5.90
C VAL A 69 -8.23 8.03 -7.01
N ALA A 70 -8.78 8.07 -8.23
CA ALA A 70 -8.22 8.91 -9.29
C ALA A 70 -8.19 10.39 -8.88
N GLN A 71 -9.23 10.87 -8.18
CA GLN A 71 -9.27 12.23 -7.67
C GLN A 71 -8.20 12.52 -6.61
N MET A 72 -8.04 11.60 -5.66
CA MET A 72 -7.01 11.67 -4.61
C MET A 72 -5.60 11.90 -5.18
N HIS A 73 -5.25 11.20 -6.25
CA HIS A 73 -3.90 11.24 -6.85
C HIS A 73 -3.52 12.55 -7.52
N TRP A 74 -4.49 13.31 -8.04
CA TRP A 74 -4.16 14.56 -8.74
C TRP A 74 -4.29 15.80 -7.85
N ILE A 75 -4.93 15.71 -6.68
CA ILE A 75 -4.98 16.83 -5.73
C ILE A 75 -3.60 16.98 -5.09
N GLN A 76 -2.83 17.93 -5.62
CA GLN A 76 -1.51 18.33 -5.16
C GLN A 76 -1.43 19.85 -5.13
N ASP A 77 -0.63 20.40 -4.22
CA ASP A 77 -0.26 21.81 -4.31
C ASP A 77 0.84 22.03 -5.37
N ASP A 78 1.02 23.26 -5.82
CA ASP A 78 2.05 23.58 -6.82
C ASP A 78 3.44 23.79 -6.19
N GLN A 79 3.58 23.60 -4.87
CA GLN A 79 4.85 23.81 -4.19
C GLN A 79 5.75 22.59 -4.36
N VAL A 80 7.06 22.85 -4.38
CA VAL A 80 8.06 21.79 -4.56
C VAL A 80 8.03 20.86 -3.35
N VAL A 81 8.03 19.55 -3.61
CA VAL A 81 8.20 18.52 -2.58
C VAL A 81 9.47 18.80 -1.78
N VAL A 82 9.31 18.96 -0.47
CA VAL A 82 10.42 19.12 0.46
C VAL A 82 10.95 17.74 0.84
N ALA A 83 12.26 17.53 0.69
CA ALA A 83 12.88 16.29 1.17
C ALA A 83 12.69 16.16 2.69
N ASP A 84 12.40 14.95 3.15
CA ASP A 84 12.18 14.62 4.57
C ASP A 84 11.03 15.39 5.23
N ASP A 85 9.98 15.75 4.47
CA ASP A 85 8.83 16.40 5.08
C ASP A 85 8.22 15.50 6.19
N PRO A 86 7.86 16.06 7.36
CA PRO A 86 7.41 15.27 8.50
C PRO A 86 6.17 14.41 8.23
N ASN A 87 5.30 14.84 7.30
CA ASN A 87 4.07 14.16 6.96
C ASN A 87 4.36 12.89 6.14
N SER A 88 5.15 12.99 5.08
CA SER A 88 5.60 11.83 4.29
C SER A 88 6.37 10.83 5.13
N MET A 89 7.21 11.30 6.06
CA MET A 89 7.90 10.41 7.00
C MET A 89 6.93 9.69 7.95
N ALA A 90 5.90 10.38 8.44
CA ALA A 90 4.87 9.78 9.26
C ALA A 90 4.04 8.75 8.49
N PHE A 91 3.59 9.10 7.28
CA PHE A 91 2.85 8.20 6.40
C PHE A 91 3.69 6.98 6.01
N GLY A 92 4.97 7.17 5.64
CA GLY A 92 5.89 6.08 5.30
C GLY A 92 6.05 5.07 6.42
N ARG A 93 6.20 5.53 7.68
CA ARG A 93 6.25 4.64 8.86
C ARG A 93 4.95 3.87 9.05
N GLN A 94 3.79 4.54 8.96
CA GLN A 94 2.51 3.86 9.11
C GLN A 94 2.21 2.90 7.95
N SER A 95 2.67 3.23 6.73
CA SER A 95 2.51 2.42 5.53
C SER A 95 3.27 1.11 5.67
N GLU A 96 4.51 1.15 6.19
CA GLU A 96 5.29 -0.05 6.43
C GLU A 96 4.68 -0.93 7.54
N ARG A 97 4.25 -0.31 8.65
CA ARG A 97 3.53 -1.02 9.71
C ARG A 97 2.25 -1.66 9.19
N PHE A 98 1.51 -0.96 8.33
CA PHE A 98 0.29 -1.49 7.74
C PHE A 98 0.58 -2.71 6.87
N LYS A 99 1.55 -2.62 5.94
CA LYS A 99 1.96 -3.76 5.09
C LYS A 99 2.32 -4.98 5.93
N GLN A 100 3.08 -4.79 7.01
CA GLN A 100 3.44 -5.88 7.92
C GLN A 100 2.20 -6.47 8.62
N SER A 101 1.31 -5.64 9.16
CA SER A 101 0.07 -6.10 9.80
C SER A 101 -0.86 -6.86 8.84
N VAL A 102 -0.89 -6.46 7.56
CA VAL A 102 -1.65 -7.18 6.52
C VAL A 102 -1.07 -8.57 6.30
N LEU A 103 0.26 -8.70 6.22
CA LEU A 103 0.91 -10.01 6.11
C LEU A 103 0.57 -10.89 7.30
N ASP A 104 0.78 -10.40 8.52
CA ASP A 104 0.53 -11.18 9.74
C ASP A 104 -0.94 -11.62 9.82
N TRP A 105 -1.87 -10.71 9.51
CA TRP A 105 -3.31 -11.01 9.40
C TRP A 105 -3.61 -12.07 8.33
N ALA A 106 -3.03 -11.90 7.13
CA ALA A 106 -3.20 -12.80 6.01
C ALA A 106 -2.59 -14.19 6.27
N TRP A 107 -1.65 -14.30 7.22
CA TRP A 107 -1.06 -15.55 7.73
C TRP A 107 -1.78 -16.11 8.98
N GLY A 108 -2.75 -15.38 9.55
CA GLY A 108 -3.52 -15.83 10.72
C GLY A 108 -2.78 -15.66 12.05
N ASN A 109 -1.79 -14.77 12.11
CA ASN A 109 -1.07 -14.43 13.34
C ASN A 109 -1.89 -13.40 14.14
N ASP A 110 -2.92 -13.87 14.82
CA ASP A 110 -3.90 -13.01 15.51
C ASP A 110 -3.33 -12.28 16.74
N ASP A 111 -2.15 -12.67 17.23
CA ASP A 111 -1.44 -12.04 18.36
C ASP A 111 -0.71 -10.73 17.98
N ARG A 112 -0.78 -10.31 16.71
CA ARG A 112 -0.11 -9.11 16.19
C ARG A 112 -1.10 -7.94 16.03
N ASP A 113 -0.57 -6.80 15.59
CA ASP A 113 -1.36 -5.60 15.33
C ASP A 113 -2.54 -5.87 14.39
N ASN A 114 -3.75 -5.48 14.79
CA ASN A 114 -4.91 -5.53 13.91
C ASN A 114 -4.73 -4.55 12.73
N PRO A 115 -4.77 -5.01 11.46
CA PRO A 115 -4.53 -4.17 10.30
C PRO A 115 -5.51 -2.98 10.17
N MET A 116 -6.75 -3.11 10.66
CA MET A 116 -7.69 -1.99 10.66
C MET A 116 -7.36 -0.91 11.69
N THR A 117 -6.71 -1.28 12.80
CA THR A 117 -6.20 -0.30 13.77
C THR A 117 -5.01 0.47 13.17
N VAL A 118 -4.11 -0.23 12.47
CA VAL A 118 -2.99 0.40 11.78
C VAL A 118 -3.48 1.25 10.61
N TRP A 119 -4.49 0.79 9.85
CA TRP A 119 -5.12 1.55 8.77
C TRP A 119 -5.67 2.90 9.26
N ARG A 120 -6.36 2.95 10.40
CA ARG A 120 -6.84 4.22 10.97
C ARG A 120 -5.69 5.19 11.28
N SER A 121 -4.56 4.66 11.76
CA SER A 121 -3.35 5.46 12.01
C SER A 121 -2.74 5.98 10.71
N LEU A 122 -2.73 5.14 9.66
CA LEU A 122 -2.31 5.52 8.31
C LEU A 122 -3.21 6.62 7.73
N VAL A 123 -4.53 6.49 7.84
CA VAL A 123 -5.50 7.51 7.39
C VAL A 123 -5.29 8.85 8.10
N ASN A 124 -5.02 8.83 9.40
CA ASN A 124 -4.74 10.05 10.16
C ASN A 124 -3.43 10.73 9.76
N ALA A 125 -2.43 9.95 9.33
CA ALA A 125 -1.15 10.47 8.84
C ALA A 125 -1.15 10.78 7.33
N GLY A 126 -2.21 10.45 6.60
CA GLY A 126 -2.21 10.46 5.14
C GLY A 126 -2.73 11.74 4.50
N GLU A 127 -3.22 12.71 5.26
CA GLU A 127 -3.64 14.02 4.76
C GLU A 127 -2.62 15.10 5.18
N ASP A 128 -2.02 15.78 4.21
CA ASP A 128 -1.15 16.93 4.46
C ASP A 128 -1.99 18.21 4.59
N ALA A 129 -2.10 18.72 5.82
CA ALA A 129 -2.87 19.91 6.12
C ALA A 129 -2.30 21.19 5.46
N SER A 130 -0.98 21.25 5.27
CA SER A 130 -0.32 22.38 4.61
C SER A 130 -0.58 22.34 3.12
N ALA A 131 -0.41 21.18 2.48
CA ALA A 131 -0.72 21.01 1.06
C ALA A 131 -2.21 21.26 0.78
N ARG A 132 -3.11 20.78 1.66
CA ARG A 132 -4.55 21.09 1.57
C ARG A 132 -4.82 22.58 1.55
N ARG A 133 -4.19 23.33 2.46
CA ARG A 133 -4.35 24.79 2.56
C ARG A 133 -3.81 25.49 1.31
N ASN A 134 -2.67 25.04 0.80
CA ASN A 134 -2.06 25.58 -0.41
C ASN A 134 -2.96 25.35 -1.61
N PHE A 135 -3.41 24.11 -1.84
CA PHE A 135 -4.34 23.75 -2.90
C PHE A 135 -5.64 24.57 -2.85
N ALA A 136 -6.23 24.71 -1.66
CA ALA A 136 -7.43 25.52 -1.44
C ALA A 136 -7.24 26.99 -1.83
N ASN A 137 -6.05 27.55 -1.62
CA ASN A 137 -5.74 28.93 -1.98
C ASN A 137 -5.35 29.08 -3.46
N GLY A 138 -4.67 28.10 -4.06
CA GLY A 138 -4.13 28.16 -5.42
C GLY A 138 -3.90 26.75 -6.00
N SER A 139 -4.28 26.53 -7.25
CA SER A 139 -3.84 25.33 -8.00
C SER A 139 -3.67 25.70 -9.46
N SER A 140 -2.55 25.29 -10.03
CA SER A 140 -2.23 25.43 -11.45
C SER A 140 -2.90 24.37 -12.33
N LEU A 141 -3.52 23.36 -11.71
CA LEU A 141 -4.13 22.24 -12.42
C LEU A 141 -5.42 22.67 -13.11
N GLU A 142 -5.53 22.37 -14.40
CA GLU A 142 -6.68 22.76 -15.22
C GLU A 142 -8.01 22.24 -14.67
N GLN A 143 -8.01 20.99 -14.21
CA GLN A 143 -9.15 20.29 -13.62
C GLN A 143 -9.50 20.72 -12.18
N ALA A 144 -8.71 21.59 -11.55
CA ALA A 144 -9.02 22.09 -10.22
C ALA A 144 -10.24 23.03 -10.25
N PRO A 145 -11.16 22.94 -9.27
CA PRO A 145 -12.25 23.90 -9.14
C PRO A 145 -11.72 25.35 -9.06
N LYS A 146 -12.44 26.30 -9.68
CA LYS A 146 -11.97 27.69 -9.85
C LYS A 146 -12.10 28.53 -8.57
N SER A 147 -13.03 28.18 -7.68
CA SER A 147 -13.20 28.88 -6.41
C SER A 147 -12.44 28.20 -5.27
N LYS A 148 -12.09 28.98 -4.24
CA LYS A 148 -11.53 28.42 -3.00
C LYS A 148 -12.51 27.47 -2.30
N ALA A 149 -13.78 27.87 -2.20
CA ALA A 149 -14.82 27.08 -1.53
C ALA A 149 -15.00 25.69 -2.18
N ASP A 150 -15.00 25.63 -3.51
CA ASP A 150 -15.16 24.35 -4.22
C ASP A 150 -13.92 23.45 -4.06
N ARG A 151 -12.72 24.03 -3.98
CA ARG A 151 -11.47 23.28 -3.71
C ARG A 151 -11.47 22.72 -2.28
N GLU A 152 -11.90 23.51 -1.31
CA GLU A 152 -12.06 23.06 0.08
C GLU A 152 -13.12 21.95 0.19
N SER A 153 -14.25 22.10 -0.53
CA SER A 153 -15.30 21.08 -0.62
C SER A 153 -14.76 19.79 -1.22
N LEU A 154 -14.00 19.86 -2.32
CA LEU A 154 -13.39 18.69 -2.95
C LEU A 154 -12.46 17.95 -1.98
N CYS A 155 -11.57 18.65 -1.27
CA CYS A 155 -10.71 18.03 -0.26
C CYS A 155 -11.55 17.37 0.85
N GLN A 156 -12.64 18.01 1.28
CA GLN A 156 -13.52 17.47 2.31
C GLN A 156 -14.24 16.19 1.83
N GLU A 157 -14.73 16.17 0.60
CA GLU A 157 -15.36 15.00 -0.02
C GLU A 157 -14.38 13.83 -0.10
N VAL A 158 -13.15 14.06 -0.53
CA VAL A 158 -12.11 13.02 -0.63
C VAL A 158 -11.71 12.51 0.76
N SER A 159 -11.53 13.40 1.75
CA SER A 159 -11.25 12.98 3.14
C SER A 159 -12.41 12.15 3.73
N THR A 160 -13.66 12.51 3.40
CA THR A 160 -14.85 11.74 3.79
C THR A 160 -14.89 10.36 3.13
N PHE A 161 -14.55 10.29 1.85
CA PHE A 161 -14.41 9.01 1.12
C PHE A 161 -13.34 8.11 1.76
N ILE A 162 -12.14 8.65 2.04
CA ILE A 162 -11.02 7.90 2.65
C ILE A 162 -11.44 7.31 4.02
N ARG A 163 -12.00 8.16 4.88
CA ARG A 163 -12.40 7.78 6.26
C ARG A 163 -13.65 6.89 6.29
N GLY A 164 -14.51 6.99 5.27
CA GLY A 164 -15.75 6.26 5.16
C GLY A 164 -15.64 5.04 4.25
N GLU A 165 -15.99 5.25 2.98
CA GLU A 165 -16.14 4.19 1.98
C GLU A 165 -14.85 3.40 1.73
N LEU A 166 -13.71 4.08 1.53
CA LEU A 166 -12.44 3.39 1.31
C LEU A 166 -12.09 2.52 2.51
N SER A 167 -12.25 3.03 3.73
CA SER A 167 -12.01 2.26 4.96
C SER A 167 -12.91 1.03 5.09
N LYS A 168 -14.16 1.10 4.61
CA LYS A 168 -15.05 -0.07 4.53
C LYS A 168 -14.58 -1.09 3.49
N LEU A 169 -14.17 -0.61 2.31
CA LEU A 169 -13.62 -1.46 1.24
C LEU A 169 -12.33 -2.16 1.69
N VAL A 170 -11.46 -1.47 2.43
CA VAL A 170 -10.26 -2.07 3.03
C VAL A 170 -10.63 -3.16 4.04
N GLY A 171 -11.62 -2.91 4.90
CA GLY A 171 -12.12 -3.93 5.83
C GLY A 171 -12.65 -5.17 5.10
N LYS A 172 -13.46 -4.99 4.05
CA LYS A 172 -13.94 -6.06 3.16
C LYS A 172 -12.77 -6.82 2.53
N TRP A 173 -11.81 -6.08 1.97
CA TRP A 173 -10.63 -6.65 1.32
C TRP A 173 -9.80 -7.50 2.27
N LEU A 174 -9.56 -7.06 3.52
CA LEU A 174 -8.80 -7.81 4.51
C LEU A 174 -9.47 -9.13 4.91
N MET A 175 -10.79 -9.13 5.04
CA MET A 175 -11.56 -10.35 5.33
C MET A 175 -11.49 -11.34 4.17
N GLN A 176 -11.67 -10.84 2.94
CA GLN A 176 -11.55 -11.65 1.73
C GLN A 176 -10.13 -12.16 1.50
N LEU A 177 -9.11 -11.35 1.82
CA LEU A 177 -7.71 -11.74 1.70
C LEU A 177 -7.40 -12.91 2.65
N ARG A 178 -7.87 -12.83 3.89
CA ARG A 178 -7.74 -13.93 4.85
C ARG A 178 -8.47 -15.19 4.37
N SER A 179 -9.66 -15.06 3.80
CA SER A 179 -10.42 -16.18 3.22
C SER A 179 -9.72 -16.80 2.01
N ASP A 180 -9.21 -15.99 1.08
CA ASP A 180 -8.48 -16.51 -0.08
C ASP A 180 -7.19 -17.21 0.38
N MET A 181 -6.51 -16.66 1.39
CA MET A 181 -5.31 -17.26 1.97
C MET A 181 -5.54 -18.62 2.63
N THR A 182 -6.71 -18.91 3.22
CA THR A 182 -6.97 -20.27 3.72
C THR A 182 -7.04 -21.29 2.60
N MET A 183 -7.51 -20.89 1.41
CA MET A 183 -7.59 -21.73 0.22
C MET A 183 -6.24 -21.86 -0.49
N VAL A 184 -5.46 -20.78 -0.57
CA VAL A 184 -4.17 -20.73 -1.26
C VAL A 184 -3.06 -21.48 -0.51
N ARG A 185 -3.09 -21.45 0.82
CA ARG A 185 -2.07 -22.12 1.64
C ARG A 185 -2.01 -23.63 1.42
N ALA A 186 -3.15 -24.32 1.36
CA ALA A 186 -3.18 -25.78 1.23
C ALA A 186 -2.49 -26.33 -0.04
N PRO A 187 -2.76 -25.83 -1.26
CA PRO A 187 -2.10 -26.27 -2.48
C PRO A 187 -0.66 -25.78 -2.63
N ILE A 188 -0.27 -24.67 -1.99
CA ILE A 188 1.13 -24.23 -1.94
C ILE A 188 1.93 -25.06 -0.92
N ASN A 189 1.28 -25.57 0.14
CA ASN A 189 1.89 -26.31 1.24
C ASN A 189 1.74 -27.85 1.14
N GLY A 190 2.02 -28.45 -0.02
CA GLY A 190 2.29 -29.91 -0.07
C GLY A 190 3.42 -30.36 0.89
N VAL A 191 4.14 -29.39 1.45
CA VAL A 191 5.07 -29.45 2.58
C VAL A 191 4.77 -28.22 3.44
N THR A 192 4.73 -28.35 4.76
CA THR A 192 4.62 -27.25 5.75
C THR A 192 5.47 -26.04 5.32
N PRO A 193 4.94 -24.80 5.31
CA PRO A 193 5.72 -23.65 4.89
C PRO A 193 6.83 -23.40 5.91
N VAL A 194 8.08 -23.61 5.48
CA VAL A 194 9.23 -23.01 6.17
C VAL A 194 9.19 -21.54 5.78
N ARG A 195 8.65 -20.71 6.69
CA ARG A 195 8.81 -19.25 6.62
C ARG A 195 10.30 -18.98 6.46
N VAL A 196 10.69 -18.32 5.37
CA VAL A 196 12.03 -17.75 5.28
C VAL A 196 12.07 -16.65 6.32
N ASP A 197 12.67 -16.94 7.47
CA ASP A 197 12.88 -15.96 8.51
C ASP A 197 13.89 -14.94 8.02
N TYR A 198 13.40 -13.88 7.36
CA TYR A 198 14.22 -12.79 6.86
C TYR A 198 14.88 -12.01 8.01
N GLU A 199 14.28 -11.97 9.21
CA GLU A 199 14.89 -11.31 10.37
C GLU A 199 16.00 -12.16 10.98
N GLY A 200 15.77 -13.47 11.14
CA GLY A 200 16.78 -14.44 11.56
C GLY A 200 17.93 -14.52 10.56
N SER A 201 17.63 -14.64 9.26
CA SER A 201 18.65 -14.68 8.20
C SER A 201 19.45 -13.38 8.12
N ARG A 202 18.81 -12.21 8.36
CA ARG A 202 19.51 -10.92 8.41
C ARG A 202 20.36 -10.79 9.68
N LYS A 203 19.86 -11.26 10.82
CA LYS A 203 20.60 -11.24 12.09
C LYS A 203 21.81 -12.18 12.03
N ASP A 204 21.65 -13.35 11.45
CA ASP A 204 22.73 -14.31 11.20
C ASP A 204 23.72 -13.77 10.18
N TRP A 205 23.27 -13.09 9.13
CA TRP A 205 24.15 -12.45 8.15
C TRP A 205 24.93 -11.27 8.77
N LEU A 206 24.29 -10.44 9.58
CA LEU A 206 24.94 -9.36 10.34
C LEU A 206 25.90 -9.89 11.40
N GLN A 207 25.57 -10.99 12.08
CA GLN A 207 26.47 -11.68 12.99
C GLN A 207 27.66 -12.30 12.26
N ARG A 208 27.45 -12.90 11.08
CA ARG A 208 28.53 -13.42 10.23
C ARG A 208 29.48 -12.30 9.81
N LEU A 209 28.96 -11.14 9.41
CA LEU A 209 29.75 -9.95 9.10
C LEU A 209 30.52 -9.41 10.33
N ALA A 210 29.87 -9.36 11.50
CA ALA A 210 30.52 -8.94 12.73
C ALA A 210 31.59 -9.94 13.21
N SER A 211 31.40 -11.24 12.95
CA SER A 211 32.35 -12.31 13.31
C SER A 211 33.47 -12.52 12.28
N ALA A 212 33.33 -11.99 11.05
CA ALA A 212 34.30 -12.16 9.98
C ALA A 212 35.61 -11.39 10.22
N GLY A 213 35.69 -10.54 11.25
CA GLY A 213 36.86 -9.72 11.54
C GLY A 213 37.15 -8.70 10.44
N ASN A 214 37.95 -7.68 10.75
CA ASN A 214 38.35 -6.68 9.77
C ASN A 214 39.03 -7.37 8.57
N ILE A 215 38.31 -7.47 7.45
CA ILE A 215 38.91 -7.79 6.15
C ILE A 215 39.80 -6.59 5.82
N PRO A 216 41.14 -6.76 5.75
CA PRO A 216 42.00 -5.66 5.38
C PRO A 216 41.75 -5.39 3.90
N ILE A 217 41.20 -4.22 3.60
CA ILE A 217 41.20 -3.69 2.24
C ILE A 217 42.64 -3.22 2.01
N THR A 218 43.40 -3.98 1.22
CA THR A 218 44.67 -3.50 0.68
C THR A 218 44.39 -2.42 -0.36
N ASP A 219 45.10 -1.29 -0.25
CA ASP A 219 45.04 -0.13 -1.15
C ASP A 219 45.10 -0.49 -2.64
#